data_AF-A0A962ZS22-F1
#
_entry.id   AF-A0A962ZS22-F1
#
_cell.length_a   1.000
_cell.length_b   1.000
_cell.length_c   1.000
_cell.angle_alpha   90.00
_cell.angle_beta   90.00
_cell.angle_gamma   90.00
#
_symmetry.space_group_name_H-M   'P 1'
#
loop_
_entity.id
_entity.type
_entity.pdbx_description
1 polymer ?
#
loop_
_entity_poly.entity_id
_entity_poly.type
_entity_poly.pdbx_seq_one_letter_code
_entity_poly.pdbx_strand_id
1 'polypeptide(L)'
;RYIYEHLFIASLYLDDVSGANGFYQLVRSSTPPGTPIDIIATRRPYDDPGVKRVYYRLMPQRTSVLAKRHMPYALHQQRLQRWQSLFLDARYTVSQLPGYDSKTASNPFVAFRELPLNARYRFMLDEAQFTIMAYIKGPVCRGSVALNVIDDHFWVVFLDPDSASSQHSAEFLASESGNLRLPSAMGGTLISLVQWDHYAKNQLQFLKAKMQYIERQAANTHARVDVGLVWDGDGENPNASLTVFRHNDSASVVKGLVGRQPKTAWIIDYSLLERIHYLLVAGFDVYGNVAHQLETRLYMDFLRMEGEQNFLLLLPAQARIALRDFWYRGADDHVKQYVVSDSVAFDRDSDIRYRSDDPKAELLDMLKGHVHGAAAPRYQPVDARFEPLLALTGKPVALLPEVAFVQVLMRNGDERFYSLVHNNGYSNNAQLFREEARRIEAEDYVTVANGFIGAYPNVFFQFPETDLPGFVQTISAMQDEKDYANLVSRYGVRRTAPWIWRLSDSMTAHYRATFPREAGLFDLNRYENR
;
A
#
# COMPACT_ATOMS: atom_id res chain seq x y z
N ARG A 1 -16.80 4.20 -16.82
CA ARG A 1 -15.81 3.13 -17.05
C ARG A 1 -14.59 3.31 -16.13
N TYR A 2 -13.80 4.38 -16.28
CA TYR A 2 -12.64 4.66 -15.42
C TYR A 2 -12.92 4.50 -13.91
N ILE A 3 -13.94 5.19 -13.38
CA ILE A 3 -14.35 5.08 -11.96
C ILE A 3 -14.70 3.63 -11.57
N TYR A 4 -15.36 2.87 -12.45
CA TYR A 4 -15.71 1.47 -12.18
C TYR A 4 -14.47 0.57 -12.08
N GLU A 5 -13.52 0.72 -13.00
CA GLU A 5 -12.27 -0.06 -13.02
C GLU A 5 -11.40 0.20 -11.76
N HIS A 6 -11.66 1.30 -11.06
CA HIS A 6 -11.00 1.64 -9.79
C HIS A 6 -11.81 1.25 -8.54
N LEU A 7 -13.14 1.23 -8.60
CA LEU A 7 -14.00 1.04 -7.42
C LEU A 7 -14.72 -0.31 -7.36
N PHE A 8 -14.58 -1.20 -8.33
CA PHE A 8 -15.36 -2.46 -8.39
C PHE A 8 -15.15 -3.41 -7.18
N ILE A 9 -14.04 -3.27 -6.45
CA ILE A 9 -13.74 -4.04 -5.22
C ILE A 9 -14.05 -3.28 -3.92
N ALA A 10 -14.51 -2.04 -4.02
CA ALA A 10 -14.84 -1.23 -2.86
C ALA A 10 -16.09 -1.75 -2.14
N SER A 11 -16.11 -1.57 -0.82
CA SER A 11 -17.31 -1.64 0.00
C SER A 11 -17.90 -0.23 0.11
N LEU A 12 -18.70 0.15 -0.88
CA LEU A 12 -19.26 1.50 -0.98
C LEU A 12 -20.32 1.71 0.09
N TYR A 13 -20.41 2.89 0.69
CA TYR A 13 -21.49 3.24 1.62
C TYR A 13 -21.93 4.68 1.43
N LEU A 14 -23.19 4.95 1.77
CA LEU A 14 -23.79 6.29 1.70
C LEU A 14 -23.84 6.84 3.12
N ASP A 15 -23.05 7.86 3.45
CA ASP A 15 -22.96 8.42 4.81
C ASP A 15 -23.80 9.67 5.04
N ASP A 16 -24.25 10.32 3.97
CA ASP A 16 -25.17 11.47 4.02
C ASP A 16 -26.65 11.07 3.74
N VAL A 17 -26.92 9.79 3.50
CA VAL A 17 -28.28 9.29 3.25
C VAL A 17 -28.86 8.64 4.51
N SER A 18 -29.84 9.31 5.12
CA SER A 18 -30.54 8.78 6.29
C SER A 18 -31.18 7.42 6.03
N GLY A 19 -30.96 6.46 6.93
CA GLY A 19 -31.48 5.09 6.82
C GLY A 19 -30.70 4.18 5.86
N ALA A 20 -29.71 4.69 5.12
CA ALA A 20 -28.82 3.86 4.32
C ALA A 20 -27.82 3.12 5.24
N ASN A 21 -28.22 1.93 5.67
CA ASN A 21 -27.38 1.06 6.50
C ASN A 21 -26.75 -0.04 5.65
N GLY A 22 -25.43 -0.17 5.74
CA GLY A 22 -24.66 -1.24 5.10
C GLY A 22 -23.77 -0.78 3.95
N PHE A 23 -23.22 -1.77 3.25
CA PHE A 23 -22.27 -1.58 2.16
C PHE A 23 -22.85 -2.07 0.83
N TYR A 24 -22.32 -1.56 -0.27
CA TYR A 24 -22.72 -1.85 -1.63
C TYR A 24 -21.48 -2.19 -2.47
N GLN A 25 -21.67 -3.07 -3.44
CA GLN A 25 -20.70 -3.35 -4.49
C GLN A 25 -21.11 -2.61 -5.75
N LEU A 26 -20.13 -2.05 -6.47
CA LEU A 26 -20.36 -1.48 -7.80
C LEU A 26 -20.24 -2.59 -8.85
N VAL A 27 -21.33 -2.89 -9.54
CA VAL A 27 -21.39 -3.95 -10.56
C VAL A 27 -21.78 -3.39 -11.93
N ARG A 28 -21.39 -4.10 -12.99
CA ARG A 28 -21.94 -3.91 -14.34
C ARG A 28 -23.21 -4.76 -14.48
N SER A 29 -24.26 -4.18 -15.06
CA SER A 29 -25.56 -4.81 -15.28
C SER A 29 -25.99 -4.65 -16.74
N SER A 30 -26.60 -5.68 -17.30
CA SER A 30 -27.24 -5.61 -18.63
C SER A 30 -28.58 -4.85 -18.57
N THR A 31 -29.20 -4.80 -17.39
CA THR A 31 -30.51 -4.18 -17.14
C THR A 31 -30.44 -2.80 -16.46
N PRO A 32 -31.38 -1.87 -16.77
CA PRO A 32 -31.43 -0.51 -16.21
C PRO A 32 -32.02 -0.45 -14.78
N PRO A 33 -31.85 0.69 -14.06
CA PRO A 33 -32.57 0.97 -12.82
C PRO A 33 -34.10 0.75 -12.94
N GLY A 34 -34.73 0.31 -11.86
CA GLY A 34 -36.16 -0.08 -11.86
C GLY A 34 -36.42 -1.55 -12.21
N THR A 35 -35.40 -2.29 -12.64
CA THR A 35 -35.46 -3.75 -12.86
C THR A 35 -34.39 -4.48 -12.02
N PRO A 36 -34.59 -5.80 -11.75
CA PRO A 36 -33.57 -6.62 -11.08
C PRO A 36 -32.21 -6.53 -11.77
N ILE A 37 -31.14 -6.49 -10.97
CA ILE A 37 -29.77 -6.44 -11.48
C ILE A 37 -29.46 -7.77 -12.17
N ASP A 38 -29.03 -7.70 -13.43
CA ASP A 38 -28.50 -8.83 -14.20
C ASP A 38 -27.01 -8.63 -14.42
N ILE A 39 -26.19 -9.29 -13.59
CA ILE A 39 -24.76 -9.00 -13.43
C ILE A 39 -23.98 -9.46 -14.67
N ILE A 40 -23.16 -8.55 -15.20
CA ILE A 40 -22.16 -8.86 -16.22
C ILE A 40 -20.86 -9.29 -15.51
N ALA A 41 -20.68 -10.60 -15.36
CA ALA A 41 -19.53 -11.20 -14.68
C ALA A 41 -18.41 -11.55 -15.68
N THR A 42 -17.54 -10.59 -15.95
CA THR A 42 -16.31 -10.83 -16.72
C THR A 42 -15.13 -11.17 -15.81
N ARG A 43 -14.04 -11.66 -16.41
CA ARG A 43 -12.81 -12.01 -15.70
C ARG A 43 -12.09 -10.77 -15.15
N ARG A 44 -12.07 -9.69 -15.93
CA ARG A 44 -11.52 -8.37 -15.53
C ARG A 44 -12.56 -7.26 -15.68
N PRO A 45 -12.50 -6.19 -14.88
CA PRO A 45 -13.44 -5.07 -14.95
C PRO A 45 -13.43 -4.36 -16.32
N TYR A 46 -12.31 -4.43 -17.04
CA TYR A 46 -12.15 -3.80 -18.36
C TYR A 46 -12.41 -4.74 -19.54
N ASP A 47 -12.77 -6.01 -19.32
CA ASP A 47 -13.11 -6.93 -20.41
C ASP A 47 -14.43 -6.50 -21.08
N ASP A 48 -14.60 -6.88 -22.35
CA ASP A 48 -15.81 -6.63 -23.14
C ASP A 48 -17.05 -7.13 -22.40
N PRO A 49 -18.05 -6.28 -22.13
CA PRO A 49 -19.26 -6.66 -21.42
C PRO A 49 -20.20 -7.54 -22.23
N GLY A 50 -19.98 -7.75 -23.54
CA GLY A 50 -20.80 -8.58 -24.41
C GLY A 50 -22.18 -8.00 -24.73
N VAL A 51 -22.44 -6.75 -24.34
CA VAL A 51 -23.73 -6.06 -24.53
C VAL A 51 -23.52 -4.65 -25.07
N LYS A 52 -24.49 -4.15 -25.83
CA LYS A 52 -24.44 -2.79 -26.40
C LYS A 52 -24.49 -1.69 -25.33
N ARG A 53 -25.18 -1.93 -24.21
CA ARG A 53 -25.38 -0.96 -23.14
C ARG A 53 -25.10 -1.61 -21.79
N VAL A 54 -24.20 -0.99 -21.02
CA VAL A 54 -23.89 -1.35 -19.65
C VAL A 54 -24.50 -0.31 -18.71
N TYR A 55 -25.06 -0.79 -17.60
CA TYR A 55 -25.46 0.05 -16.46
C TYR A 55 -24.55 -0.26 -15.28
N TYR A 56 -23.94 0.77 -14.68
CA TYR A 56 -23.22 0.61 -13.42
C TYR A 56 -24.21 0.74 -12.27
N ARG A 57 -24.33 -0.29 -11.44
CA ARG A 57 -25.38 -0.41 -10.41
C ARG A 57 -24.75 -0.67 -9.05
N LEU A 58 -25.35 -0.11 -8.00
CA LEU A 58 -25.02 -0.43 -6.62
C LEU A 58 -25.82 -1.66 -6.19
N MET A 59 -25.13 -2.73 -5.82
CA MET A 59 -25.72 -3.97 -5.32
C MET A 59 -25.45 -4.11 -3.82
N PRO A 60 -26.46 -4.27 -2.96
CA PRO A 60 -26.24 -4.43 -1.51
C PRO A 60 -25.34 -5.62 -1.19
N GLN A 61 -24.33 -5.41 -0.36
CA GLN A 61 -23.45 -6.46 0.16
C GLN A 61 -24.16 -7.19 1.30
N ARG A 62 -24.43 -8.49 1.11
CA ARG A 62 -25.15 -9.33 2.09
C ARG A 62 -24.26 -10.27 2.91
N THR A 63 -22.94 -10.19 2.71
CA THR A 63 -21.96 -11.03 3.41
C THR A 63 -21.43 -10.34 4.66
N SER A 64 -20.99 -11.12 5.64
CA SER A 64 -20.32 -10.60 6.82
C SER A 64 -19.09 -9.77 6.45
N VAL A 65 -18.96 -8.60 7.06
CA VAL A 65 -17.82 -7.70 6.87
C VAL A 65 -16.60 -8.31 7.56
N LEU A 66 -15.57 -8.65 6.79
CA LEU A 66 -14.30 -9.21 7.28
C LEU A 66 -13.19 -8.17 7.12
N ALA A 67 -12.45 -7.87 8.19
CA ALA A 67 -11.40 -6.86 8.17
C ALA A 67 -10.36 -7.10 7.05
N LYS A 68 -10.11 -8.36 6.72
CA LYS A 68 -9.15 -8.80 5.70
C LYS A 68 -9.52 -8.45 4.25
N ARG A 69 -10.79 -8.15 3.97
CA ARG A 69 -11.28 -7.78 2.62
C ARG A 69 -12.03 -6.46 2.58
N HIS A 70 -12.50 -5.99 3.73
CA HIS A 70 -13.28 -4.77 3.82
C HIS A 70 -12.44 -3.55 3.46
N MET A 71 -12.94 -2.79 2.49
CA MET A 71 -12.32 -1.57 1.96
C MET A 71 -13.43 -0.53 1.82
N PRO A 72 -13.82 0.14 2.92
CA PRO A 72 -14.92 1.09 2.91
C PRO A 72 -14.57 2.30 2.03
N TYR A 73 -15.54 2.75 1.24
CA TYR A 73 -15.38 3.91 0.38
C TYR A 73 -16.67 4.74 0.42
N ALA A 74 -16.59 5.95 0.97
CA ALA A 74 -17.76 6.79 1.17
C ALA A 74 -18.29 7.32 -0.16
N LEU A 75 -19.61 7.43 -0.27
CA LEU A 75 -20.31 8.12 -1.34
C LEU A 75 -21.23 9.16 -0.70
N HIS A 76 -20.99 10.42 -1.01
CA HIS A 76 -21.75 11.56 -0.51
C HIS A 76 -21.77 12.68 -1.55
N GLN A 77 -22.61 13.69 -1.32
CA GLN A 77 -22.82 14.81 -2.23
C GLN A 77 -21.53 15.58 -2.53
N GLN A 78 -20.68 15.85 -1.54
CA GLN A 78 -19.39 16.53 -1.76
C GLN A 78 -18.47 15.71 -2.67
N ARG A 79 -18.44 14.38 -2.53
CA ARG A 79 -17.64 13.52 -3.41
C ARG A 79 -18.20 13.47 -4.83
N LEU A 80 -19.53 13.44 -4.96
CA LEU A 80 -20.17 13.53 -6.26
C LEU A 80 -19.80 14.84 -6.96
N GLN A 81 -19.88 15.98 -6.27
CA GLN A 81 -19.46 17.28 -6.78
C GLN A 81 -17.97 17.30 -7.17
N ARG A 82 -17.10 16.72 -6.33
CA ARG A 82 -15.67 16.55 -6.64
C ARG A 82 -15.46 15.74 -7.91
N TRP A 83 -16.17 14.62 -8.09
CA TRP A 83 -16.03 13.83 -9.32
C TRP A 83 -16.59 14.54 -10.55
N GLN A 84 -17.68 15.31 -10.40
CA GLN A 84 -18.22 16.16 -11.46
C GLN A 84 -17.21 17.23 -11.86
N SER A 85 -16.56 17.89 -10.91
CA SER A 85 -15.55 18.92 -11.23
C SER A 85 -14.33 18.32 -11.93
N LEU A 86 -13.87 17.13 -11.50
CA LEU A 86 -12.73 16.45 -12.10
C LEU A 86 -13.02 15.92 -13.52
N PHE A 87 -14.20 15.34 -13.75
CA PHE A 87 -14.49 14.56 -14.96
C PHE A 87 -15.61 15.09 -15.84
N LEU A 88 -16.48 16.00 -15.40
CA LEU A 88 -17.59 16.51 -16.23
C LEU A 88 -17.44 18.00 -16.53
N ASP A 89 -17.09 18.80 -15.52
CA ASP A 89 -16.99 20.26 -15.65
C ASP A 89 -15.61 20.71 -16.15
N ALA A 90 -14.59 19.84 -16.04
CA ALA A 90 -13.26 20.08 -16.58
C ALA A 90 -13.29 20.29 -18.10
N ARG A 91 -12.47 21.23 -18.60
CA ARG A 91 -12.40 21.56 -20.03
C ARG A 91 -11.55 20.55 -20.79
N TYR A 92 -12.19 19.53 -21.35
CA TYR A 92 -11.58 18.59 -22.27
C TYR A 92 -12.66 18.02 -23.21
N THR A 93 -12.27 17.28 -24.23
CA THR A 93 -13.21 16.64 -25.16
C THR A 93 -12.89 15.17 -25.29
N VAL A 94 -13.91 14.33 -25.17
CA VAL A 94 -13.81 12.91 -25.48
C VAL A 94 -14.27 12.71 -26.91
N SER A 95 -13.32 12.50 -27.81
CA SER A 95 -13.57 12.27 -29.24
C SER A 95 -14.00 10.83 -29.52
N GLN A 96 -13.52 9.88 -28.72
CA GLN A 96 -13.82 8.47 -28.89
C GLN A 96 -13.91 7.76 -27.53
N LEU A 97 -14.94 6.93 -27.35
CA LEU A 97 -15.03 6.05 -26.18
C LEU A 97 -14.00 4.92 -26.28
N PRO A 98 -13.35 4.52 -25.17
CA PRO A 98 -12.34 3.47 -25.21
C PRO A 98 -12.95 2.12 -25.57
N GLY A 99 -12.31 1.43 -26.51
CA GLY A 99 -12.64 0.07 -26.91
C GLY A 99 -12.31 -0.97 -25.82
N TYR A 100 -12.82 -2.19 -26.03
CA TYR A 100 -12.61 -3.34 -25.14
C TYR A 100 -11.56 -4.33 -25.67
N ASP A 101 -10.88 -4.00 -26.78
CA ASP A 101 -9.80 -4.83 -27.27
C ASP A 101 -8.67 -4.90 -26.23
N SER A 102 -8.01 -6.05 -26.13
CA SER A 102 -7.05 -6.29 -25.06
C SER A 102 -5.87 -5.33 -25.07
N LYS A 103 -5.46 -4.78 -26.23
CA LYS A 103 -4.31 -3.86 -26.30
C LYS A 103 -4.66 -2.50 -25.71
N THR A 104 -5.86 -2.00 -25.99
CA THR A 104 -6.37 -0.74 -25.44
C THR A 104 -6.80 -0.90 -23.98
N ALA A 105 -7.64 -1.90 -23.68
CA ALA A 105 -8.32 -2.01 -22.40
C ALA A 105 -7.39 -2.34 -21.22
N SER A 106 -6.26 -3.00 -21.47
CA SER A 106 -5.26 -3.33 -20.44
C SER A 106 -4.29 -2.18 -20.13
N ASN A 107 -4.25 -1.12 -20.96
CA ASN A 107 -3.36 0.01 -20.78
C ASN A 107 -4.16 1.30 -20.47
N PRO A 108 -4.20 1.76 -19.20
CA PRO A 108 -4.97 2.93 -18.80
C PRO A 108 -4.49 4.24 -19.44
N PHE A 109 -3.20 4.31 -19.80
CA PHE A 109 -2.63 5.49 -20.46
C PHE A 109 -3.08 5.63 -21.91
N VAL A 110 -3.58 4.54 -22.51
CA VAL A 110 -4.19 4.54 -23.85
C VAL A 110 -5.71 4.66 -23.74
N ALA A 111 -6.36 3.79 -22.95
CA ALA A 111 -7.81 3.77 -22.81
C ALA A 111 -8.38 5.10 -22.28
N PHE A 112 -7.68 5.76 -21.37
CA PHE A 112 -8.18 6.98 -20.72
C PHE A 112 -7.33 8.21 -21.05
N ARG A 113 -6.60 8.18 -22.18
CA ARG A 113 -5.71 9.29 -22.61
C ARG A 113 -6.41 10.64 -22.73
N GLU A 114 -7.69 10.63 -23.13
CA GLU A 114 -8.49 11.84 -23.33
C GLU A 114 -9.04 12.41 -22.00
N LEU A 115 -8.97 11.64 -20.90
CA LEU A 115 -9.28 12.17 -19.57
C LEU A 115 -8.09 12.97 -19.02
N PRO A 116 -8.32 14.14 -18.40
CA PRO A 116 -7.25 14.93 -17.82
C PRO A 116 -6.42 14.09 -16.83
N LEU A 117 -5.09 14.13 -16.97
CA LEU A 117 -4.18 13.36 -16.10
C LEU A 117 -4.33 13.78 -14.63
N ASN A 118 -4.32 15.08 -14.36
CA ASN A 118 -4.48 15.61 -13.01
C ASN A 118 -5.84 15.18 -12.40
N ALA A 119 -6.92 15.12 -13.19
CA ALA A 119 -8.21 14.61 -12.72
C ALA A 119 -8.16 13.14 -12.29
N ARG A 120 -7.50 12.30 -13.10
CA ARG A 120 -7.28 10.88 -12.81
C ARG A 120 -6.42 10.67 -11.58
N TYR A 121 -5.36 11.45 -11.43
CA TYR A 121 -4.47 11.36 -10.28
C TYR A 121 -5.15 11.83 -8.99
N ARG A 122 -5.79 13.01 -9.00
CA ARG A 122 -6.56 13.53 -7.86
C ARG A 122 -7.67 12.57 -7.42
N PHE A 123 -8.37 11.93 -8.36
CA PHE A 123 -9.34 10.90 -8.02
C PHE A 123 -8.74 9.73 -7.21
N MET A 124 -7.52 9.29 -7.53
CA MET A 124 -6.84 8.23 -6.78
C MET A 124 -6.28 8.75 -5.45
N LEU A 125 -5.78 9.99 -5.41
CA LEU A 125 -5.22 10.64 -4.22
C LEU A 125 -6.28 10.97 -3.16
N ASP A 126 -7.47 11.40 -3.60
CA ASP A 126 -8.60 11.74 -2.72
C ASP A 126 -8.87 10.57 -1.73
N GLU A 127 -8.66 9.32 -2.15
CA GLU A 127 -8.64 8.13 -1.28
C GLU A 127 -7.41 7.24 -1.53
N ALA A 128 -6.21 7.80 -1.40
CA ALA A 128 -4.99 7.05 -1.66
C ALA A 128 -4.89 5.78 -0.80
N GLN A 129 -5.32 5.79 0.47
CA GLN A 129 -5.33 4.58 1.30
C GLN A 129 -6.17 3.47 0.64
N PHE A 130 -7.32 3.78 0.05
CA PHE A 130 -8.14 2.80 -0.64
C PHE A 130 -7.41 2.24 -1.86
N THR A 131 -6.85 3.09 -2.71
CA THR A 131 -6.10 2.68 -3.90
C THR A 131 -4.90 1.79 -3.52
N ILE A 132 -4.19 2.12 -2.44
CA ILE A 132 -3.06 1.32 -1.96
C ILE A 132 -3.54 0.00 -1.33
N MET A 133 -4.61 0.06 -0.55
CA MET A 133 -5.22 -1.11 0.07
C MET A 133 -5.82 -2.08 -0.96
N ALA A 134 -6.27 -1.58 -2.12
CA ALA A 134 -6.83 -2.37 -3.20
C ALA A 134 -5.86 -3.41 -3.74
N TYR A 135 -4.55 -3.12 -3.81
CA TYR A 135 -3.58 -4.14 -4.17
C TYR A 135 -3.16 -5.03 -2.99
N ILE A 136 -3.12 -4.51 -1.76
CA ILE A 136 -2.77 -5.28 -0.55
C ILE A 136 -3.85 -6.29 -0.13
N LYS A 137 -5.13 -5.89 -0.16
CA LYS A 137 -6.29 -6.76 0.14
C LYS A 137 -6.92 -7.35 -1.12
N GLY A 138 -6.38 -6.98 -2.28
CA GLY A 138 -6.81 -7.42 -3.59
C GLY A 138 -6.57 -8.89 -3.85
N PRO A 139 -7.01 -9.37 -5.02
CA PRO A 139 -6.86 -10.76 -5.41
C PRO A 139 -5.40 -11.23 -5.50
N VAL A 140 -4.44 -10.33 -5.75
CA VAL A 140 -3.02 -10.66 -5.97
C VAL A 140 -2.25 -10.99 -4.69
N CYS A 141 -2.55 -10.33 -3.58
CA CYS A 141 -1.77 -10.42 -2.34
C CYS A 141 -2.21 -11.58 -1.44
N ARG A 142 -2.45 -12.76 -2.03
CA ARG A 142 -2.70 -14.00 -1.28
C ARG A 142 -1.47 -14.89 -1.33
N GLY A 143 -0.79 -15.03 -0.18
CA GLY A 143 0.40 -15.86 -0.03
C GLY A 143 1.70 -15.06 -0.04
N SER A 144 2.75 -15.62 0.57
CA SER A 144 4.04 -14.95 0.80
C SER A 144 4.78 -14.56 -0.48
N VAL A 145 4.63 -15.34 -1.56
CA VAL A 145 5.30 -15.09 -2.85
C VAL A 145 4.90 -13.75 -3.49
N ALA A 146 3.66 -13.30 -3.27
CA ALA A 146 3.19 -12.00 -3.78
C ALA A 146 3.69 -10.82 -2.93
N LEU A 147 3.87 -11.04 -1.62
CA LEU A 147 4.17 -10.00 -0.65
C LEU A 147 5.68 -9.85 -0.38
N ASN A 148 6.50 -10.83 -0.71
CA ASN A 148 7.95 -10.75 -0.54
C ASN A 148 8.67 -9.78 -1.49
N VAL A 149 7.93 -8.94 -2.21
CA VAL A 149 8.46 -7.82 -3.01
C VAL A 149 8.66 -6.56 -2.19
N ILE A 150 8.01 -6.41 -1.04
CA ILE A 150 8.06 -5.19 -0.21
C ILE A 150 8.75 -5.46 1.12
N ASP A 151 9.34 -4.41 1.71
CA ASP A 151 9.78 -4.46 3.09
C ASP A 151 8.58 -4.59 4.05
N ASP A 152 8.84 -5.16 5.22
CA ASP A 152 7.81 -5.34 6.25
C ASP A 152 7.26 -4.03 6.80
N HIS A 153 8.01 -2.94 6.68
CA HIS A 153 7.57 -1.62 7.08
C HIS A 153 8.25 -0.54 6.24
N PHE A 154 7.42 0.25 5.55
CA PHE A 154 7.86 1.40 4.77
C PHE A 154 6.77 2.48 4.73
N TRP A 155 7.22 3.71 4.50
CA TRP A 155 6.36 4.87 4.36
C TRP A 155 6.08 5.16 2.90
N VAL A 156 4.87 5.64 2.60
CA VAL A 156 4.44 6.04 1.28
C VAL A 156 3.94 7.48 1.34
N VAL A 157 4.48 8.32 0.46
CA VAL A 157 3.97 9.66 0.17
C VAL A 157 3.81 9.81 -1.34
N PHE A 158 3.16 10.89 -1.78
CA PHE A 158 2.78 11.07 -3.18
C PHE A 158 3.44 12.31 -3.77
N LEU A 159 3.74 12.29 -5.06
CA LEU A 159 4.18 13.49 -5.77
C LEU A 159 3.00 14.47 -5.89
N ASP A 160 3.22 15.76 -5.66
CA ASP A 160 2.20 16.81 -5.75
C ASP A 160 1.59 16.82 -7.17
N PRO A 161 0.27 16.57 -7.34
CA PRO A 161 -0.39 16.53 -8.64
C PRO A 161 -0.25 17.84 -9.45
N ASP A 162 0.01 18.96 -8.79
CA ASP A 162 0.13 20.28 -9.43
C ASP A 162 1.59 20.69 -9.69
N SER A 163 2.56 19.94 -9.16
CA SER A 163 3.99 20.20 -9.41
C SER A 163 4.33 20.16 -10.90
N ALA A 164 5.29 21.00 -11.33
CA ALA A 164 5.78 21.00 -12.70
C ALA A 164 6.34 19.63 -13.14
N SER A 165 6.84 18.83 -12.19
CA SER A 165 7.26 17.44 -12.39
C SER A 165 6.10 16.45 -12.53
N SER A 166 4.94 16.69 -11.89
CA SER A 166 3.74 15.86 -12.06
C SER A 166 2.98 16.15 -13.34
N GLN A 167 3.17 17.35 -13.91
CA GLN A 167 2.66 17.73 -15.23
C GLN A 167 3.41 17.03 -16.36
N HIS A 168 3.59 15.71 -16.26
CA HIS A 168 3.74 14.88 -17.45
C HIS A 168 2.53 15.20 -18.33
N SER A 169 2.75 15.60 -19.57
CA SER A 169 1.63 15.69 -20.49
C SER A 169 1.01 14.29 -20.62
N ALA A 170 -0.31 14.17 -20.63
CA ALA A 170 -0.98 12.92 -20.98
C ALA A 170 -0.41 12.34 -22.30
N GLU A 171 0.06 13.24 -23.17
CA GLU A 171 0.82 12.96 -24.40
C GLU A 171 2.17 12.25 -24.14
N PHE A 172 2.96 12.67 -23.14
CA PHE A 172 4.21 11.98 -22.79
C PHE A 172 3.93 10.53 -22.36
N LEU A 173 3.02 10.31 -21.41
CA LEU A 173 2.69 8.95 -20.97
C LEU A 173 2.07 8.11 -22.10
N ALA A 174 1.27 8.72 -22.99
CA ALA A 174 0.75 8.04 -24.17
C ALA A 174 1.87 7.70 -25.17
N SER A 175 2.86 8.57 -25.35
CA SER A 175 4.02 8.31 -26.22
C SER A 175 4.90 7.19 -25.68
N GLU A 176 5.00 7.06 -24.36
CA GLU A 176 5.72 5.99 -23.66
C GLU A 176 4.86 4.74 -23.43
N SER A 177 3.65 4.67 -24.00
CA SER A 177 2.71 3.55 -23.75
C SER A 177 3.26 2.17 -24.10
N GLY A 178 4.19 2.10 -25.06
CA GLY A 178 4.93 0.86 -25.38
C GLY A 178 5.85 0.41 -24.25
N ASN A 179 6.52 1.37 -23.59
CA ASN A 179 7.42 1.12 -22.47
C ASN A 179 6.66 0.86 -21.16
N LEU A 180 5.47 1.45 -21.02
CA LEU A 180 4.57 1.28 -19.88
C LEU A 180 3.67 0.05 -19.96
N ARG A 181 3.89 -0.83 -20.95
CA ARG A 181 3.05 -1.99 -21.18
C ARG A 181 3.18 -2.98 -20.00
N LEU A 182 2.05 -3.22 -19.35
CA LEU A 182 1.94 -4.20 -18.28
C LEU A 182 1.92 -5.63 -18.83
N PRO A 183 2.35 -6.62 -18.02
CA PRO A 183 2.15 -8.03 -18.32
C PRO A 183 0.71 -8.34 -18.69
N SER A 184 0.51 -8.88 -19.90
CA SER A 184 -0.80 -9.29 -20.41
C SER A 184 -0.88 -10.81 -20.36
N ALA A 185 -1.97 -11.38 -19.83
CA ALA A 185 -2.14 -12.84 -19.72
C ALA A 185 -2.22 -13.60 -21.07
N MET A 186 -2.04 -12.93 -22.20
CA MET A 186 -1.95 -13.58 -23.51
C MET A 186 -0.50 -13.99 -23.82
N GLY A 187 -0.16 -15.24 -23.47
CA GLY A 187 0.74 -16.07 -24.28
C GLY A 187 2.01 -16.58 -23.60
N GLY A 188 1.94 -17.80 -23.05
CA GLY A 188 3.12 -18.61 -22.70
C GLY A 188 2.93 -19.47 -21.44
N THR A 189 3.23 -20.77 -21.53
CA THR A 189 3.36 -21.68 -20.36
C THR A 189 4.71 -21.53 -19.65
N LEU A 190 5.64 -20.80 -20.25
CA LEU A 190 6.97 -20.53 -19.73
C LEU A 190 7.19 -19.03 -19.76
N ILE A 191 7.50 -18.44 -18.60
CA ILE A 191 8.21 -17.17 -18.58
C ILE A 191 9.61 -17.47 -19.06
N SER A 192 9.95 -16.91 -20.21
CA SER A 192 11.35 -16.94 -20.63
C SER A 192 12.09 -15.80 -19.92
N LEU A 193 13.36 -16.04 -19.55
CA LEU A 193 14.29 -14.97 -19.13
C LEU A 193 14.27 -13.77 -20.10
N VAL A 194 13.93 -14.02 -21.38
CA VAL A 194 13.77 -13.04 -22.45
C VAL A 194 12.63 -12.04 -22.19
N GLN A 195 11.50 -12.47 -21.61
CA GLN A 195 10.38 -11.56 -21.28
C GLN A 195 10.76 -10.61 -20.13
N TRP A 196 11.48 -11.11 -19.12
CA TRP A 196 11.98 -10.25 -18.04
C TRP A 196 12.97 -9.22 -18.55
N ASP A 197 13.94 -9.63 -19.36
CA ASP A 197 14.91 -8.71 -20.00
C ASP A 197 14.20 -7.65 -20.86
N HIS A 198 13.11 -8.01 -21.55
CA HIS A 198 12.29 -7.05 -22.28
C HIS A 198 11.61 -6.03 -21.35
N TYR A 199 10.96 -6.48 -20.27
CA TYR A 199 10.34 -5.56 -19.30
C TYR A 199 11.39 -4.65 -18.62
N ALA A 200 12.55 -5.21 -18.24
CA ALA A 200 13.65 -4.45 -17.66
C ALA A 200 14.14 -3.35 -18.61
N LYS A 201 14.33 -3.67 -19.90
CA LYS A 201 14.71 -2.70 -20.94
C LYS A 201 13.67 -1.62 -21.15
N ASN A 202 12.40 -1.99 -21.27
CA ASN A 202 11.30 -1.05 -21.47
C ASN A 202 11.17 -0.09 -20.28
N GLN A 203 11.22 -0.61 -19.05
CA GLN A 203 11.20 0.19 -17.85
C GLN A 203 12.40 1.14 -17.79
N LEU A 204 13.60 0.67 -18.12
CA LEU A 204 14.79 1.52 -18.15
C LEU A 204 14.67 2.64 -19.19
N GLN A 205 14.12 2.33 -20.37
CA GLN A 205 13.83 3.35 -21.39
C GLN A 205 12.82 4.38 -20.89
N PHE A 206 11.74 3.93 -20.24
CA PHE A 206 10.76 4.83 -19.63
C PHE A 206 11.39 5.73 -18.56
N LEU A 207 12.20 5.18 -17.64
CA LEU A 207 12.87 5.97 -16.61
C LEU A 207 13.82 7.01 -17.21
N LYS A 208 14.58 6.65 -18.25
CA LYS A 208 15.41 7.61 -19.01
C LYS A 208 14.57 8.71 -19.66
N ALA A 209 13.48 8.35 -20.33
CA ALA A 209 12.59 9.31 -20.99
C ALA A 209 11.95 10.26 -19.96
N LYS A 210 11.52 9.72 -18.82
CA LYS A 210 10.94 10.46 -17.68
C LYS A 210 11.95 11.46 -17.11
N MET A 211 13.18 11.03 -16.85
CA MET A 211 14.23 11.94 -16.38
C MET A 211 14.52 13.06 -17.39
N GLN A 212 14.73 12.73 -18.67
CA GLN A 212 14.96 13.73 -19.73
C GLN A 212 13.78 14.70 -19.87
N TYR A 213 12.56 14.23 -19.62
CA TYR A 213 11.39 15.09 -19.58
C TYR A 213 11.44 16.05 -18.40
N ILE A 214 11.69 15.54 -17.19
CA ILE A 214 11.81 16.34 -15.96
C ILE A 214 12.92 17.38 -16.07
N GLU A 215 14.09 17.02 -16.60
CA GLU A 215 15.21 17.96 -16.80
C GLU A 215 14.84 19.10 -17.75
N ARG A 216 14.21 18.77 -18.90
CA ARG A 216 13.74 19.79 -19.85
C ARG A 216 12.71 20.72 -19.23
N GLN A 217 11.77 20.17 -18.45
CA GLN A 217 10.77 21.00 -17.77
C GLN A 217 11.39 21.85 -16.67
N ALA A 218 12.31 21.29 -15.88
CA ALA A 218 12.98 22.02 -14.82
C ALA A 218 13.85 23.17 -15.35
N ALA A 219 14.55 22.97 -16.46
CA ALA A 219 15.31 24.02 -17.14
C ALA A 219 14.40 25.18 -17.59
N ASN A 220 13.16 24.88 -17.99
CA ASN A 220 12.20 25.88 -18.44
C ASN A 220 11.46 26.59 -17.30
N THR A 221 11.25 25.89 -16.17
CA THR A 221 10.38 26.36 -15.07
C THR A 221 11.11 26.79 -13.80
N HIS A 222 12.43 26.59 -13.73
CA HIS A 222 13.23 26.73 -12.49
C HIS A 222 12.65 25.91 -11.32
N ALA A 223 11.96 24.79 -11.61
CA ALA A 223 11.39 23.92 -10.60
C ALA A 223 12.47 23.35 -9.69
N ARG A 224 12.26 23.49 -8.38
CA ARG A 224 13.17 23.01 -7.33
C ARG A 224 12.91 21.54 -7.04
N VAL A 225 13.97 20.79 -6.76
CA VAL A 225 13.94 19.40 -6.30
C VAL A 225 14.07 19.39 -4.79
N ASP A 226 12.97 19.75 -4.12
CA ASP A 226 12.87 19.78 -2.67
C ASP A 226 11.57 19.14 -2.16
N VAL A 227 11.33 19.19 -0.85
CA VAL A 227 10.14 18.60 -0.22
C VAL A 227 8.82 19.16 -0.76
N GLY A 228 8.82 20.34 -1.39
CA GLY A 228 7.66 20.92 -2.06
C GLY A 228 7.18 20.13 -3.28
N LEU A 229 7.97 19.16 -3.76
CA LEU A 229 7.50 18.20 -4.77
C LEU A 229 6.54 17.15 -4.20
N VAL A 230 6.50 16.96 -2.88
CA VAL A 230 5.63 15.99 -2.22
C VAL A 230 4.28 16.62 -1.94
N TRP A 231 3.22 15.93 -2.31
CA TRP A 231 1.84 16.34 -2.03
C TRP A 231 1.61 16.42 -0.52
N ASP A 232 1.21 17.59 -0.05
CA ASP A 232 0.93 17.85 1.36
C ASP A 232 -0.49 17.43 1.78
N GLY A 233 -1.30 16.92 0.85
CA GLY A 233 -2.71 16.60 1.08
C GLY A 233 -3.67 17.76 0.84
N ASP A 234 -3.24 18.81 0.12
CA ASP A 234 -3.96 20.07 0.00
C ASP A 234 -4.25 20.69 1.39
N GLY A 235 -3.39 20.40 2.37
CA GLY A 235 -3.50 20.83 3.77
C GLY A 235 -4.59 20.16 4.62
N GLU A 236 -5.44 19.29 4.05
CA GLU A 236 -6.59 18.70 4.75
C GLU A 236 -6.78 17.18 4.54
N ASN A 237 -6.18 16.58 3.51
CA ASN A 237 -6.40 15.18 3.18
C ASN A 237 -5.43 14.25 3.93
N PRO A 238 -5.90 13.42 4.88
CA PRO A 238 -5.03 12.50 5.62
C PRO A 238 -4.55 11.31 4.79
N ASN A 239 -4.96 11.17 3.52
CA ASN A 239 -4.44 10.15 2.61
C ASN A 239 -3.06 10.49 2.02
N ALA A 240 -2.53 11.70 2.27
CA ALA A 240 -1.26 12.15 1.69
C ALA A 240 -0.02 11.41 2.21
N SER A 241 -0.13 10.77 3.37
CA SER A 241 0.89 9.90 3.94
C SER A 241 0.28 8.59 4.40
N LEU A 242 0.96 7.49 4.09
CA LEU A 242 0.52 6.15 4.47
C LEU A 242 1.71 5.34 5.00
N THR A 243 1.40 4.37 5.84
CA THR A 243 2.35 3.33 6.26
C THR A 243 1.83 1.98 5.81
N VAL A 244 2.72 1.19 5.20
CA VAL A 244 2.44 -0.19 4.82
C VAL A 244 3.21 -1.10 5.77
N PHE A 245 2.49 -2.05 6.37
CA PHE A 245 3.05 -3.13 7.15
C PHE A 245 2.81 -4.46 6.43
N ARG A 246 3.84 -5.27 6.23
CA ARG A 246 3.69 -6.66 5.82
C ARG A 246 3.88 -7.56 7.04
N HIS A 247 3.02 -8.58 7.10
CA HIS A 247 2.91 -9.57 8.18
C HIS A 247 3.05 -10.96 7.53
N ASN A 248 4.25 -11.26 7.04
CA ASN A 248 4.58 -12.41 6.20
C ASN A 248 3.70 -12.57 4.93
N ASP A 249 2.55 -13.24 5.06
CA ASP A 249 1.60 -13.60 3.98
C ASP A 249 0.30 -12.77 4.00
N SER A 250 0.31 -11.67 4.76
CA SER A 250 -0.70 -10.61 4.70
C SER A 250 -0.06 -9.24 4.86
N ALA A 251 -0.81 -8.17 4.65
CA ALA A 251 -0.31 -6.81 4.85
C ALA A 251 -1.45 -5.86 5.26
N SER A 252 -1.08 -4.68 5.74
CA SER A 252 -1.97 -3.63 6.21
C SER A 252 -1.49 -2.28 5.71
N VAL A 253 -2.45 -1.41 5.38
CA VAL A 253 -2.18 -0.02 4.98
C VAL A 253 -2.94 0.89 5.95
N VAL A 254 -2.22 1.81 6.58
CA VAL A 254 -2.79 2.78 7.53
C VAL A 254 -2.42 4.21 7.14
N LYS A 255 -3.26 5.18 7.50
CA LYS A 255 -2.98 6.61 7.25
C LYS A 255 -1.95 7.15 8.25
N GLY A 256 -1.09 8.04 7.77
CA GLY A 256 0.02 8.66 8.51
C GLY A 256 1.32 7.85 8.50
N LEU A 257 2.38 8.44 9.06
CA LEU A 257 3.73 7.87 9.15
C LEU A 257 3.92 7.21 10.53
N VAL A 258 3.42 5.98 10.64
CA VAL A 258 3.34 5.19 11.88
C VAL A 258 4.66 4.47 12.13
N GLY A 259 5.06 4.37 13.40
CA GLY A 259 6.27 3.65 13.81
C GLY A 259 7.55 4.49 13.73
N ARG A 260 8.70 3.83 13.92
CA ARG A 260 10.02 4.44 13.75
C ARG A 260 10.31 4.72 12.27
N GLN A 261 11.33 5.51 11.97
CA GLN A 261 11.75 5.70 10.58
C GLN A 261 12.13 4.35 9.92
N PRO A 262 11.48 3.97 8.80
CA PRO A 262 11.67 2.66 8.18
C PRO A 262 12.98 2.54 7.39
N LYS A 263 13.30 1.32 6.93
CA LYS A 263 14.45 1.07 6.04
C LYS A 263 14.29 1.84 4.74
N THR A 264 13.12 1.73 4.10
CA THR A 264 12.77 2.31 2.81
C THR A 264 11.54 3.23 2.92
N ALA A 265 11.41 4.15 1.97
CA ALA A 265 10.22 4.99 1.79
C ALA A 265 9.99 5.20 0.30
N TRP A 266 8.73 5.32 -0.12
CA TRP A 266 8.34 5.47 -1.52
C TRP A 266 7.70 6.83 -1.75
N ILE A 267 8.09 7.48 -2.85
CA ILE A 267 7.35 8.62 -3.42
C ILE A 267 6.66 8.13 -4.68
N ILE A 268 5.33 8.12 -4.67
CA ILE A 268 4.52 7.60 -5.77
C ILE A 268 3.94 8.74 -6.59
N ASP A 269 4.20 8.75 -7.91
CA ASP A 269 3.52 9.63 -8.87
C ASP A 269 2.33 8.92 -9.55
N TYR A 270 1.60 9.67 -10.38
CA TYR A 270 0.44 9.14 -11.12
C TYR A 270 0.76 7.90 -11.95
N SER A 271 1.84 7.92 -12.73
CA SER A 271 2.18 6.83 -13.65
C SER A 271 2.49 5.55 -12.88
N LEU A 272 3.14 5.68 -11.72
CA LEU A 272 3.46 4.57 -10.85
C LEU A 272 2.20 4.04 -10.16
N LEU A 273 1.37 4.92 -9.59
CA LEU A 273 0.13 4.54 -8.90
C LEU A 273 -0.84 3.79 -9.82
N GLU A 274 -1.07 4.31 -11.03
CA GLU A 274 -1.97 3.70 -12.02
C GLU A 274 -1.44 2.35 -12.52
N ARG A 275 -0.12 2.23 -12.75
CA ARG A 275 0.50 0.95 -13.14
C ARG A 275 0.36 -0.12 -12.05
N ILE A 276 0.60 0.24 -10.79
CA ILE A 276 0.42 -0.68 -9.67
C ILE A 276 -1.05 -1.15 -9.62
N HIS A 277 -2.02 -0.23 -9.74
CA HIS A 277 -3.44 -0.58 -9.74
C HIS A 277 -3.81 -1.54 -10.88
N TYR A 278 -3.39 -1.26 -12.12
CA TYR A 278 -3.75 -2.14 -13.24
C TYR A 278 -2.99 -3.47 -13.21
N LEU A 279 -1.76 -3.50 -12.70
CA LEU A 279 -1.01 -4.74 -12.55
C LEU A 279 -1.65 -5.66 -11.51
N LEU A 280 -2.01 -5.10 -10.35
CA LEU A 280 -2.33 -5.86 -9.13
C LEU A 280 -3.84 -6.00 -8.87
N VAL A 281 -4.67 -5.15 -9.48
CA VAL A 281 -6.11 -5.08 -9.20
C VAL A 281 -6.93 -5.27 -10.46
N ALA A 282 -6.90 -4.33 -11.40
CA ALA A 282 -7.78 -4.36 -12.56
C ALA A 282 -7.36 -5.43 -13.58
N GLY A 283 -6.05 -5.62 -13.77
CA GLY A 283 -5.49 -6.59 -14.71
C GLY A 283 -5.16 -7.95 -14.10
N PHE A 284 -5.10 -8.04 -12.76
CA PHE A 284 -4.72 -9.27 -12.10
C PHE A 284 -5.76 -10.36 -12.29
N ASP A 285 -5.27 -11.53 -12.64
CA ASP A 285 -6.09 -12.66 -13.03
C ASP A 285 -5.93 -13.81 -12.04
N VAL A 286 -6.91 -13.95 -11.14
CA VAL A 286 -6.92 -15.00 -10.10
C VAL A 286 -6.94 -16.40 -10.69
N TYR A 287 -7.54 -16.56 -11.87
CA TYR A 287 -7.60 -17.84 -12.58
C TYR A 287 -6.48 -17.97 -13.62
N GLY A 288 -5.55 -17.01 -13.65
CA GLY A 288 -4.39 -17.01 -14.54
C GLY A 288 -3.42 -18.14 -14.20
N ASN A 289 -2.59 -18.52 -15.18
CA ASN A 289 -1.57 -19.54 -14.97
C ASN A 289 -0.45 -19.02 -14.03
N VAL A 290 0.41 -19.92 -13.56
CA VAL A 290 1.57 -19.59 -12.71
C VAL A 290 2.50 -18.57 -13.39
N ALA A 291 2.61 -18.62 -14.72
CA ALA A 291 3.39 -17.65 -15.48
C ALA A 291 2.87 -16.22 -15.30
N HIS A 292 1.56 -15.98 -15.41
CA HIS A 292 0.97 -14.66 -15.16
C HIS A 292 1.30 -14.12 -13.76
N GLN A 293 1.18 -14.96 -12.73
CA GLN A 293 1.46 -14.57 -11.34
C GLN A 293 2.94 -14.21 -11.15
N LEU A 294 3.82 -14.98 -11.78
CA LEU A 294 5.26 -14.75 -11.74
C LEU A 294 5.67 -13.48 -12.52
N GLU A 295 5.12 -13.23 -13.71
CA GLU A 295 5.36 -11.98 -14.46
C GLU A 295 4.89 -10.76 -13.67
N THR A 296 3.71 -10.86 -13.07
CA THR A 296 3.16 -9.80 -12.20
C THR A 296 4.13 -9.46 -11.07
N ARG A 297 4.64 -10.49 -10.38
CA ARG A 297 5.55 -10.34 -9.25
C ARG A 297 6.91 -9.77 -9.67
N LEU A 298 7.45 -10.19 -10.82
CA LEU A 298 8.69 -9.65 -11.35
C LEU A 298 8.54 -8.19 -11.80
N TYR A 299 7.41 -7.84 -12.41
CA TYR A 299 7.15 -6.46 -12.81
C TYR A 299 6.98 -5.54 -11.60
N MET A 300 6.45 -6.05 -10.48
CA MET A 300 6.33 -5.29 -9.24
C MET A 300 7.69 -4.90 -8.64
N ASP A 301 8.77 -5.66 -8.88
CA ASP A 301 10.12 -5.26 -8.46
C ASP A 301 10.48 -3.90 -9.09
N PHE A 302 10.19 -3.72 -10.38
CA PHE A 302 10.44 -2.47 -11.09
C PHE A 302 9.64 -1.30 -10.54
N LEU A 303 8.37 -1.52 -10.20
CA LEU A 303 7.49 -0.49 -9.66
C LEU A 303 7.91 -0.08 -8.24
N ARG A 304 8.29 -1.04 -7.38
CA ARG A 304 8.90 -0.74 -6.08
C ARG A 304 10.17 0.10 -6.26
N MET A 305 11.09 -0.38 -7.11
CA MET A 305 12.36 0.29 -7.39
C MET A 305 12.15 1.73 -7.84
N GLU A 306 11.16 1.98 -8.69
CA GLU A 306 10.81 3.33 -9.13
C GLU A 306 10.33 4.23 -7.97
N GLY A 307 9.46 3.72 -7.09
CA GLY A 307 9.00 4.47 -5.91
C GLY A 307 10.12 4.80 -4.91
N GLU A 308 11.03 3.85 -4.70
CA GLU A 308 12.24 4.01 -3.89
C GLU A 308 13.22 5.01 -4.53
N GLN A 309 13.43 4.93 -5.84
CA GLN A 309 14.28 5.86 -6.57
C GLN A 309 13.73 7.29 -6.49
N ASN A 310 12.42 7.48 -6.65
CA ASN A 310 11.80 8.80 -6.49
C ASN A 310 12.08 9.41 -5.10
N PHE A 311 12.10 8.60 -4.03
CA PHE A 311 12.54 9.06 -2.70
C PHE A 311 14.02 9.45 -2.67
N LEU A 312 14.89 8.60 -3.23
CA LEU A 312 16.32 8.89 -3.30
C LEU A 312 16.61 10.20 -4.04
N LEU A 313 15.81 10.61 -5.03
CA LEU A 313 16.00 11.88 -5.74
C LEU A 313 15.99 13.11 -4.82
N LEU A 314 15.36 13.05 -3.65
CA LEU A 314 15.38 14.15 -2.68
C LEU A 314 16.66 14.17 -1.82
N LEU A 315 17.47 13.11 -1.81
CA LEU A 315 18.72 13.07 -1.04
C LEU A 315 19.90 13.68 -1.81
N PRO A 316 21.02 14.03 -1.14
CA PRO A 316 22.28 14.38 -1.81
C PRO A 316 22.86 13.19 -2.59
N ALA A 317 23.48 13.41 -3.75
CA ALA A 317 23.95 12.34 -4.64
C ALA A 317 24.78 11.24 -3.93
N GLN A 318 25.71 11.62 -3.05
CA GLN A 318 26.54 10.65 -2.33
C GLN A 318 25.72 9.77 -1.37
N ALA A 319 24.74 10.36 -0.67
CA ALA A 319 23.85 9.63 0.23
C ALA A 319 22.91 8.68 -0.55
N ARG A 320 22.49 9.07 -1.76
CA ARG A 320 21.66 8.21 -2.64
C ARG A 320 22.33 6.88 -2.91
N ILE A 321 23.61 6.92 -3.32
CA ILE A 321 24.38 5.72 -3.71
C ILE A 321 24.57 4.82 -2.49
N ALA A 322 25.06 5.37 -1.37
CA ALA A 322 25.29 4.59 -0.16
C ALA A 322 24.00 3.93 0.36
N LEU A 323 22.89 4.68 0.37
CA LEU A 323 21.61 4.18 0.85
C LEU A 323 21.02 3.11 -0.07
N ARG A 324 21.07 3.32 -1.38
CA ARG A 324 20.67 2.33 -2.38
C ARG A 324 21.48 1.04 -2.23
N ASP A 325 22.80 1.14 -2.14
CA ASP A 325 23.66 -0.02 -2.01
C ASP A 325 23.38 -0.79 -0.71
N PHE A 326 23.02 -0.07 0.37
CA PHE A 326 22.52 -0.68 1.60
C PHE A 326 21.16 -1.37 1.45
N TRP A 327 20.21 -0.77 0.72
CA TRP A 327 18.88 -1.36 0.44
C TRP A 327 18.95 -2.63 -0.38
N TYR A 328 19.93 -2.73 -1.29
CA TYR A 328 20.13 -3.84 -2.22
C TYR A 328 21.38 -4.67 -1.90
N ARG A 329 21.88 -4.62 -0.66
CA ARG A 329 23.07 -5.38 -0.26
C ARG A 329 22.84 -6.88 -0.44
N GLY A 330 23.82 -7.56 -1.01
CA GLY A 330 23.72 -9.00 -1.33
C GLY A 330 22.75 -9.34 -2.46
N ALA A 331 22.18 -8.36 -3.17
CA ALA A 331 21.39 -8.62 -4.37
C ALA A 331 22.28 -9.21 -5.49
N ASP A 332 21.67 -9.99 -6.38
CA ASP A 332 22.36 -10.60 -7.52
C ASP A 332 22.83 -9.53 -8.52
N ASP A 333 23.86 -9.85 -9.30
CA ASP A 333 24.49 -8.90 -10.22
C ASP A 333 23.53 -8.36 -11.29
N HIS A 334 22.48 -9.09 -11.67
CA HIS A 334 21.48 -8.62 -12.62
C HIS A 334 20.57 -7.53 -12.01
N VAL A 335 20.14 -7.71 -10.75
CA VAL A 335 19.41 -6.68 -9.99
C VAL A 335 20.32 -5.49 -9.79
N LYS A 336 21.58 -5.72 -9.40
CA LYS A 336 22.55 -4.64 -9.27
C LYS A 336 22.75 -3.95 -10.60
N GLN A 337 22.88 -4.61 -11.74
CA GLN A 337 22.96 -3.92 -13.03
C GLN A 337 21.73 -3.05 -13.30
N TYR A 338 20.53 -3.47 -12.91
CA TYR A 338 19.34 -2.64 -13.07
C TYR A 338 19.29 -1.46 -12.06
N VAL A 339 19.63 -1.69 -10.78
CA VAL A 339 19.57 -0.71 -9.67
C VAL A 339 20.79 0.23 -9.64
N VAL A 340 21.96 -0.30 -10.00
CA VAL A 340 23.31 0.28 -9.92
C VAL A 340 23.78 0.81 -11.27
N SER A 341 23.21 0.41 -12.41
CA SER A 341 23.60 1.01 -13.69
C SER A 341 23.46 2.53 -13.64
N ASP A 342 24.41 3.21 -14.26
CA ASP A 342 24.47 4.67 -14.42
C ASP A 342 23.20 5.30 -15.04
N SER A 343 22.22 4.48 -15.44
CA SER A 343 21.08 4.88 -16.26
C SER A 343 19.92 5.56 -15.54
N VAL A 344 19.97 5.80 -14.23
CA VAL A 344 18.98 6.64 -13.52
C VAL A 344 19.63 7.60 -12.51
N ALA A 345 20.95 7.83 -12.63
CA ALA A 345 21.58 8.91 -11.90
C ALA A 345 21.06 10.23 -12.48
N PHE A 346 20.08 10.83 -11.80
CA PHE A 346 19.79 12.24 -11.97
C PHE A 346 21.07 12.98 -11.53
N ASP A 347 21.87 13.44 -12.51
CA ASP A 347 23.13 14.18 -12.29
C ASP A 347 22.89 15.51 -11.54
N ARG A 348 21.63 15.85 -11.27
CA ARG A 348 21.24 16.98 -10.45
C ARG A 348 21.06 16.59 -8.98
N ASP A 349 21.72 17.35 -8.12
CA ASP A 349 21.53 17.29 -6.68
C ASP A 349 20.17 17.84 -6.26
N SER A 350 19.70 17.41 -5.09
CA SER A 350 18.52 17.99 -4.46
C SER A 350 18.78 19.45 -4.06
N ASP A 351 17.74 20.28 -4.14
CA ASP A 351 17.75 21.67 -3.67
C ASP A 351 17.49 21.79 -2.15
N ILE A 352 17.42 20.66 -1.43
CA ILE A 352 17.29 20.60 0.04
C ILE A 352 18.65 20.88 0.67
N ARG A 353 18.65 21.76 1.69
CA ARG A 353 19.84 22.04 2.51
C ARG A 353 19.81 21.19 3.77
N TYR A 354 20.55 20.09 3.73
CA TYR A 354 20.75 19.20 4.87
C TYR A 354 21.69 19.81 5.91
N ARG A 355 21.42 19.53 7.18
CA ARG A 355 22.16 20.02 8.34
C ARG A 355 22.77 18.89 9.18
N SER A 356 22.26 17.66 9.05
CA SER A 356 22.80 16.49 9.74
C SER A 356 23.79 15.69 8.87
N ASP A 357 24.50 14.76 9.50
CA ASP A 357 25.27 13.70 8.87
C ASP A 357 24.42 12.47 8.48
N ASP A 358 23.13 12.48 8.81
CA ASP A 358 22.12 11.52 8.36
C ASP A 358 21.02 12.23 7.53
N PRO A 359 21.28 12.50 6.23
CA PRO A 359 20.30 13.15 5.35
C PRO A 359 19.01 12.35 5.19
N LYS A 360 19.05 11.02 5.35
CA LYS A 360 17.85 10.18 5.26
C LYS A 360 16.93 10.48 6.43
N ALA A 361 17.46 10.45 7.65
CA ALA A 361 16.66 10.73 8.83
C ALA A 361 16.09 12.16 8.79
N GLU A 362 16.91 13.13 8.39
CA GLU A 362 16.47 14.53 8.26
C GLU A 362 15.35 14.66 7.21
N LEU A 363 15.48 14.02 6.05
CA LEU A 363 14.44 14.04 5.01
C LEU A 363 13.13 13.42 5.51
N LEU A 364 13.19 12.28 6.19
CA LEU A 364 11.99 11.62 6.73
C LEU A 364 11.29 12.49 7.79
N ASP A 365 12.04 13.23 8.60
CA ASP A 365 11.48 14.21 9.54
C ASP A 365 10.89 15.44 8.83
N MET A 366 11.54 15.94 7.77
CA MET A 366 10.98 17.01 6.93
C MET A 366 9.65 16.59 6.31
N LEU A 367 9.56 15.38 5.75
CA LEU A 367 8.32 14.83 5.19
C LEU A 367 7.23 14.70 6.25
N LYS A 368 7.59 14.26 7.47
CA LYS A 368 6.65 14.16 8.59
C LYS A 368 6.12 15.52 9.05
N GLY A 369 6.91 16.59 8.91
CA GLY A 369 6.49 17.96 9.17
C GLY A 369 5.71 18.62 8.01
N HIS A 370 5.93 18.16 6.77
CA HIS A 370 5.34 18.73 5.55
C HIS A 370 3.95 18.16 5.24
N VAL A 371 3.76 16.85 5.36
CA VAL A 371 2.57 16.17 4.85
C VAL A 371 1.42 16.15 5.88
N HIS A 372 0.21 16.51 5.46
CA HIS A 372 -0.97 16.43 6.32
C HIS A 372 -1.24 15.00 6.81
N GLY A 373 -1.61 14.87 8.09
CA GLY A 373 -1.93 13.58 8.70
C GLY A 373 -0.72 12.70 9.05
N ALA A 374 0.51 13.12 8.74
CA ALA A 374 1.72 12.33 8.96
C ALA A 374 1.96 11.94 10.43
N ALA A 375 1.48 12.75 11.39
CA ALA A 375 1.59 12.45 12.81
C ALA A 375 0.79 11.20 13.26
N ALA A 376 -0.16 10.74 12.45
CA ALA A 376 -0.94 9.53 12.69
C ALA A 376 -1.57 9.43 14.11
N PRO A 377 -2.35 10.44 14.57
CA PRO A 377 -2.86 10.52 15.95
C PRO A 377 -3.76 9.34 16.36
N ARG A 378 -4.27 8.57 15.39
CA ARG A 378 -4.99 7.32 15.64
C ARG A 378 -4.09 6.24 16.28
N TYR A 379 -2.83 6.20 15.89
CA TYR A 379 -1.87 5.15 16.25
C TYR A 379 -0.82 5.63 17.26
N GLN A 380 -0.73 6.94 17.50
CA GLN A 380 0.28 7.61 18.32
C GLN A 380 -0.33 8.76 19.16
N PRO A 381 0.28 9.15 20.30
CA PRO A 381 1.37 8.45 20.98
C PRO A 381 0.85 7.18 21.67
N VAL A 382 1.69 6.15 21.74
CA VAL A 382 1.43 4.95 22.55
C VAL A 382 1.76 5.20 24.03
N ASP A 383 1.32 4.31 24.92
CA ASP A 383 1.69 4.36 26.34
C ASP A 383 3.22 4.32 26.50
N ALA A 384 3.80 5.32 27.18
CA ALA A 384 5.24 5.49 27.33
C ALA A 384 5.93 4.26 27.96
N ARG A 385 5.19 3.43 28.70
CA ARG A 385 5.74 2.20 29.26
C ARG A 385 6.13 1.17 28.18
N PHE A 386 5.66 1.32 26.94
CA PHE A 386 6.10 0.52 25.79
C PHE A 386 7.40 1.02 25.14
N GLU A 387 7.94 2.18 25.52
CA GLU A 387 9.18 2.74 24.94
C GLU A 387 10.35 1.74 24.86
N PRO A 388 10.61 0.87 25.86
CA PRO A 388 11.67 -0.13 25.74
C PRO A 388 11.48 -1.08 24.55
N LEU A 389 10.24 -1.41 24.18
CA LEU A 389 9.97 -2.23 22.99
C LEU A 389 10.26 -1.48 21.69
N LEU A 390 10.02 -0.17 21.65
CA LEU A 390 10.27 0.64 20.45
C LEU A 390 11.77 0.76 20.11
N ALA A 391 12.63 0.64 21.11
CA ALA A 391 14.08 0.60 20.94
C ALA A 391 14.64 -0.82 20.74
N LEU A 392 13.82 -1.85 20.96
CA LEU A 392 14.24 -3.25 20.91
C LEU A 392 14.50 -3.70 19.48
N THR A 393 15.62 -4.41 19.30
CA THR A 393 15.96 -5.05 18.03
C THR A 393 16.52 -6.45 18.25
N GLY A 394 16.57 -7.25 17.19
CA GLY A 394 17.28 -8.52 17.23
C GLY A 394 16.47 -9.70 17.78
N LYS A 395 17.19 -10.63 18.40
CA LYS A 395 16.66 -11.95 18.80
C LYS A 395 15.35 -11.92 19.60
N PRO A 396 15.16 -11.04 20.60
CA PRO A 396 13.90 -10.99 21.33
C PRO A 396 12.70 -10.67 20.44
N VAL A 397 12.89 -9.82 19.41
CA VAL A 397 11.85 -9.48 18.45
C VAL A 397 11.63 -10.62 17.46
N ALA A 398 12.70 -11.27 16.99
CA ALA A 398 12.62 -12.40 16.04
C ALA A 398 11.72 -13.55 16.53
N LEU A 399 11.53 -13.68 17.84
CA LEU A 399 10.67 -14.70 18.47
C LEU A 399 9.18 -14.32 18.49
N LEU A 400 8.86 -13.02 18.39
CA LEU A 400 7.50 -12.52 18.40
C LEU A 400 6.75 -12.96 17.13
N PRO A 401 5.43 -13.17 17.23
CA PRO A 401 4.61 -13.39 16.06
C PRO A 401 4.50 -12.10 15.23
N GLU A 402 4.11 -12.24 13.96
CA GLU A 402 3.96 -11.12 13.01
C GLU A 402 3.04 -10.01 13.55
N VAL A 403 1.86 -10.37 14.06
CA VAL A 403 0.89 -9.43 14.65
C VAL A 403 0.33 -9.96 15.95
N ALA A 404 0.45 -9.20 17.03
CA ALA A 404 -0.23 -9.45 18.29
C ALA A 404 -1.19 -8.29 18.65
N PHE A 405 -2.39 -8.62 19.12
CA PHE A 405 -3.27 -7.62 19.76
C PHE A 405 -3.16 -7.71 21.27
N VAL A 406 -2.95 -6.57 21.91
CA VAL A 406 -2.77 -6.44 23.36
C VAL A 406 -3.96 -5.69 23.93
N GLN A 407 -4.65 -6.27 24.89
CA GLN A 407 -5.65 -5.59 25.70
C GLN A 407 -5.09 -5.34 27.10
N VAL A 408 -5.03 -4.06 27.48
CA VAL A 408 -4.63 -3.62 28.82
C VAL A 408 -5.88 -3.20 29.59
N LEU A 409 -6.14 -3.88 30.71
CA LEU A 409 -7.26 -3.57 31.60
C LEU A 409 -6.82 -2.48 32.59
N MET A 410 -7.44 -1.31 32.50
CA MET A 410 -7.08 -0.15 33.30
C MET A 410 -7.74 -0.21 34.68
N ARG A 411 -7.13 0.39 35.72
CA ARG A 411 -7.69 0.39 37.09
C ARG A 411 -9.04 1.11 37.20
N ASN A 412 -9.30 2.06 36.31
CA ASN A 412 -10.56 2.80 36.25
C ASN A 412 -11.71 2.03 35.57
N GLY A 413 -11.46 0.80 35.11
CA GLY A 413 -12.42 -0.03 34.40
C GLY A 413 -12.42 0.14 32.88
N ASP A 414 -11.61 1.07 32.35
CA ASP A 414 -11.43 1.22 30.90
C ASP A 414 -10.56 0.10 30.32
N GLU A 415 -10.67 -0.12 29.02
CA GLU A 415 -9.83 -1.04 28.27
C GLU A 415 -9.04 -0.27 27.22
N ARG A 416 -7.75 -0.57 27.08
CA ARG A 416 -6.90 -0.04 26.02
C ARG A 416 -6.42 -1.16 25.12
N PHE A 417 -6.44 -0.91 23.81
CA PHE A 417 -6.03 -1.88 22.80
C PHE A 417 -4.81 -1.35 22.06
N TYR A 418 -3.83 -2.22 21.85
CA TYR A 418 -2.61 -1.95 21.10
C TYR A 418 -2.32 -3.08 20.13
N SER A 419 -1.57 -2.77 19.08
CA SER A 419 -0.97 -3.77 18.19
C SER A 419 0.53 -3.79 18.37
N LEU A 420 1.11 -4.99 18.47
CA LEU A 420 2.53 -5.22 18.27
C LEU A 420 2.70 -5.80 16.86
N VAL A 421 3.44 -5.10 16.02
CA VAL A 421 3.73 -5.51 14.64
C VAL A 421 5.22 -5.80 14.54
N HIS A 422 5.58 -7.06 14.37
CA HIS A 422 6.95 -7.48 14.12
C HIS A 422 7.32 -7.11 12.68
N ASN A 423 8.44 -6.41 12.51
CA ASN A 423 8.98 -6.01 11.22
C ASN A 423 10.28 -6.78 11.00
N ASN A 424 10.26 -7.75 10.09
CA ASN A 424 11.41 -8.58 9.80
C ASN A 424 12.50 -7.75 9.07
N GLY A 425 13.75 -7.94 9.48
CA GLY A 425 14.93 -7.43 8.78
C GLY A 425 15.34 -8.31 7.61
N TYR A 426 15.52 -7.71 6.43
CA TYR A 426 16.05 -8.37 5.24
C TYR A 426 17.21 -7.57 4.63
N SER A 427 18.20 -8.28 4.08
CA SER A 427 19.25 -7.67 3.27
C SER A 427 18.66 -6.92 2.07
N ASN A 428 17.76 -7.56 1.33
CA ASN A 428 16.98 -6.97 0.23
C ASN A 428 15.76 -7.87 -0.12
N ASN A 429 14.82 -7.31 -0.89
CA ASN A 429 13.60 -8.00 -1.37
C ASN A 429 13.62 -8.25 -2.89
N ALA A 430 14.82 -8.32 -3.48
CA ALA A 430 14.97 -8.28 -4.94
C ALA A 430 14.89 -9.65 -5.62
N GLN A 431 14.85 -10.74 -4.87
CA GLN A 431 14.61 -12.08 -5.41
C GLN A 431 13.29 -12.66 -4.94
N LEU A 432 12.68 -13.42 -5.84
CA LEU A 432 11.42 -14.10 -5.60
C LEU A 432 11.50 -15.25 -4.60
N PHE A 433 12.60 -16.00 -4.62
CA PHE A 433 12.76 -17.24 -3.84
C PHE A 433 13.83 -17.08 -2.76
N ARG A 434 13.84 -18.02 -1.81
CA ARG A 434 14.84 -18.11 -0.73
C ARG A 434 14.94 -16.82 0.11
N GLU A 435 13.79 -16.25 0.46
CA GLU A 435 13.70 -15.09 1.35
C GLU A 435 14.47 -15.32 2.66
N GLU A 436 14.44 -16.54 3.19
CA GLU A 436 15.11 -16.85 4.45
C GLU A 436 16.63 -16.77 4.38
N ALA A 437 17.21 -16.93 3.19
CA ALA A 437 18.65 -16.71 2.98
C ALA A 437 19.04 -15.23 3.09
N ARG A 438 18.07 -14.32 3.03
CA ARG A 438 18.24 -12.87 3.12
C ARG A 438 17.79 -12.29 4.45
N ARG A 439 17.22 -13.12 5.32
CA ARG A 439 16.74 -12.76 6.65
C ARG A 439 17.90 -12.35 7.55
N ILE A 440 17.75 -11.23 8.24
CA ILE A 440 18.73 -10.72 9.21
C ILE A 440 17.98 -10.47 10.52
N GLU A 441 17.94 -11.49 11.39
CA GLU A 441 17.25 -11.41 12.68
C GLU A 441 17.72 -10.22 13.52
N ALA A 442 19.01 -9.87 13.44
CA ALA A 442 19.60 -8.74 14.16
C ALA A 442 18.97 -7.38 13.81
N GLU A 443 18.32 -7.26 12.65
CA GLU A 443 17.68 -6.03 12.17
C GLU A 443 16.18 -5.97 12.46
N ASP A 444 15.63 -7.00 13.12
CA ASP A 444 14.23 -7.04 13.51
C ASP A 444 13.90 -5.96 14.50
N TYR A 445 12.67 -5.48 14.43
CA TYR A 445 12.14 -4.54 15.40
C TYR A 445 10.63 -4.62 15.47
N VAL A 446 10.06 -4.19 16.59
CA VAL A 446 8.62 -4.16 16.78
C VAL A 446 8.10 -2.73 16.67
N THR A 447 6.97 -2.57 15.99
CA THR A 447 6.18 -1.35 16.02
C THR A 447 5.03 -1.55 17.01
N VAL A 448 4.92 -0.65 17.99
CA VAL A 448 3.75 -0.59 18.88
C VAL A 448 2.85 0.54 18.41
N ALA A 449 1.55 0.25 18.28
CA ALA A 449 0.55 1.22 17.83
C ALA A 449 -0.74 1.14 18.66
N ASN A 450 -1.40 2.29 18.88
CA ASN A 450 -2.74 2.32 19.46
C ASN A 450 -3.76 1.66 18.51
N GLY A 451 -4.70 0.90 19.07
CA GLY A 451 -5.74 0.22 18.32
C GLY A 451 -5.21 -0.97 17.51
N PHE A 452 -5.84 -1.22 16.35
CA PHE A 452 -5.65 -2.43 15.56
C PHE A 452 -4.93 -2.13 14.24
N ILE A 453 -3.80 -2.79 14.01
CA ILE A 453 -3.09 -2.90 12.72
C ILE A 453 -2.99 -4.38 12.37
N GLY A 454 -3.52 -4.76 11.20
CA GLY A 454 -3.66 -6.16 10.83
C GLY A 454 -5.11 -6.63 10.83
N ALA A 455 -5.38 -7.66 10.02
CA ALA A 455 -6.66 -8.37 10.00
C ALA A 455 -6.55 -9.80 10.54
N TYR A 456 -5.33 -10.25 10.83
CA TYR A 456 -4.97 -11.63 11.17
C TYR A 456 -4.09 -11.65 12.41
N PRO A 457 -4.64 -11.38 13.61
CA PRO A 457 -3.84 -11.45 14.82
C PRO A 457 -3.37 -12.90 15.03
N ASN A 458 -2.07 -13.07 15.22
CA ASN A 458 -1.46 -14.36 15.52
C ASN A 458 -1.62 -14.74 17.00
N VAL A 459 -1.66 -13.74 17.90
CA VAL A 459 -1.88 -13.96 19.33
C VAL A 459 -2.60 -12.77 19.95
N PHE A 460 -3.36 -13.04 21.01
CA PHE A 460 -3.90 -12.05 21.92
C PHE A 460 -3.14 -12.08 23.24
N PHE A 461 -2.76 -10.90 23.73
CA PHE A 461 -2.30 -10.70 25.09
C PHE A 461 -3.34 -9.91 25.88
N GLN A 462 -3.59 -10.31 27.13
CA GLN A 462 -4.52 -9.62 28.03
C GLN A 462 -3.94 -9.58 29.45
N PHE A 463 -3.87 -8.39 30.03
CA PHE A 463 -3.36 -8.22 31.40
C PHE A 463 -3.79 -6.87 32.02
N PRO A 464 -3.80 -6.73 33.36
CA PRO A 464 -4.04 -5.45 34.02
C PRO A 464 -2.88 -4.48 33.78
N GLU A 465 -3.15 -3.17 33.81
CA GLU A 465 -2.14 -2.14 33.55
C GLU A 465 -0.92 -2.18 34.49
N THR A 466 -1.05 -2.79 35.66
CA THR A 466 0.05 -3.02 36.61
C THR A 466 1.12 -3.95 36.07
N ASP A 467 0.75 -4.83 35.14
CA ASP A 467 1.61 -5.88 34.63
C ASP A 467 2.33 -5.46 33.35
N LEU A 468 1.96 -4.31 32.77
CA LEU A 468 2.53 -3.80 31.52
C LEU A 468 4.07 -3.68 31.59
N PRO A 469 4.69 -3.10 32.65
CA PRO A 469 6.16 -3.09 32.76
C PRO A 469 6.77 -4.50 32.75
N GLY A 470 6.12 -5.46 33.42
CA GLY A 470 6.56 -6.86 33.44
C GLY A 470 6.42 -7.55 32.09
N PHE A 471 5.35 -7.25 31.34
CA PHE A 471 5.15 -7.74 29.97
C PHE A 471 6.27 -7.25 29.04
N VAL A 472 6.57 -5.94 29.07
CA VAL A 472 7.65 -5.33 28.29
C VAL A 472 9.01 -5.91 28.65
N GLN A 473 9.29 -6.10 29.95
CA GLN A 473 10.53 -6.73 30.41
C GLN A 473 10.64 -8.19 29.96
N THR A 474 9.53 -8.94 30.01
CA THR A 474 9.51 -10.35 29.59
C THR A 474 9.84 -10.46 28.11
N ILE A 475 9.24 -9.63 27.25
CA ILE A 475 9.58 -9.58 25.81
C ILE A 475 11.05 -9.21 25.61
N SER A 476 11.52 -8.15 26.28
CA SER A 476 12.89 -7.64 26.11
C SER A 476 13.97 -8.64 26.50
N ALA A 477 13.65 -9.56 27.42
CA ALA A 477 14.58 -10.57 27.91
C ALA A 477 14.61 -11.87 27.09
N MET A 478 13.69 -12.08 26.15
CA MET A 478 13.56 -13.36 25.43
C MET A 478 14.82 -13.71 24.63
N GLN A 479 15.31 -14.93 24.79
CA GLN A 479 16.45 -15.46 24.05
C GLN A 479 16.08 -16.66 23.17
N ASP A 480 15.05 -17.42 23.56
CA ASP A 480 14.62 -18.63 22.84
C ASP A 480 13.09 -18.84 22.85
N GLU A 481 12.66 -19.92 22.17
CA GLU A 481 11.25 -20.33 22.09
C GLU A 481 10.63 -20.66 23.46
N LYS A 482 11.42 -21.05 24.47
CA LYS A 482 10.91 -21.30 25.82
C LYS A 482 10.55 -19.99 26.50
N ASP A 483 11.34 -18.94 26.29
CA ASP A 483 11.02 -17.61 26.79
C ASP A 483 9.74 -17.06 26.14
N TYR A 484 9.55 -17.28 24.83
CA TYR A 484 8.28 -16.97 24.18
C TYR A 484 7.11 -17.78 24.74
N ALA A 485 7.28 -19.09 24.94
CA ALA A 485 6.26 -19.92 25.56
C ALA A 485 5.92 -19.45 27.00
N ASN A 486 6.90 -18.94 27.75
CA ASN A 486 6.70 -18.32 29.06
C ASN A 486 5.91 -17.01 28.97
N LEU A 487 6.21 -16.15 27.99
CA LEU A 487 5.42 -14.93 27.70
C LEU A 487 3.95 -15.28 27.43
N VAL A 488 3.70 -16.22 26.51
CA VAL A 488 2.35 -16.66 26.15
C VAL A 488 1.65 -17.32 27.34
N SER A 489 2.35 -18.09 28.16
CA SER A 489 1.75 -18.73 29.33
C SER A 489 1.34 -17.72 30.42
N ARG A 490 2.07 -16.60 30.54
CA ARG A 490 1.78 -15.57 31.54
C ARG A 490 0.74 -14.54 31.06
N TYR A 491 0.80 -14.15 29.80
CA TYR A 491 0.03 -13.01 29.27
C TYR A 491 -0.88 -13.37 28.09
N GLY A 492 -0.60 -14.48 27.41
CA GLY A 492 -1.26 -14.87 26.17
C GLY A 492 -2.60 -15.58 26.42
N VAL A 493 -3.55 -15.36 25.51
CA VAL A 493 -4.85 -16.04 25.54
C VAL A 493 -4.83 -17.17 24.51
N ARG A 494 -4.62 -18.41 24.95
CA ARG A 494 -4.56 -19.56 24.01
C ARG A 494 -5.91 -19.86 23.38
N ARG A 495 -5.94 -20.57 22.24
CA ARG A 495 -7.19 -21.05 21.58
C ARG A 495 -8.07 -21.89 22.50
N THR A 496 -7.47 -22.56 23.48
CA THR A 496 -8.15 -23.39 24.47
C THR A 496 -8.68 -22.59 25.67
N ALA A 497 -8.36 -21.29 25.77
CA ALA A 497 -8.86 -20.45 26.86
C ALA A 497 -10.39 -20.33 26.75
N PRO A 498 -11.16 -20.63 27.81
CA PRO A 498 -12.63 -20.56 27.77
C PRO A 498 -13.20 -19.18 27.40
N TRP A 499 -12.40 -18.12 27.52
CA TRP A 499 -12.81 -16.74 27.25
C TRP A 499 -12.28 -16.17 25.93
N ILE A 500 -11.58 -16.94 25.08
CA ILE A 500 -11.00 -16.41 23.83
C ILE A 500 -12.03 -15.73 22.93
N TRP A 501 -13.22 -16.33 22.78
CA TRP A 501 -14.29 -15.77 21.95
C TRP A 501 -14.83 -14.46 22.52
N ARG A 502 -14.96 -14.37 23.85
CA ARG A 502 -15.35 -13.13 24.53
C ARG A 502 -14.34 -12.01 24.27
N LEU A 503 -13.04 -12.33 24.31
CA LEU A 503 -11.99 -11.36 24.01
C LEU A 503 -12.03 -10.92 22.54
N SER A 504 -12.13 -11.87 21.60
CA SER A 504 -12.26 -11.59 20.17
C SER A 504 -13.48 -10.72 19.86
N ASP A 505 -14.61 -11.01 20.50
CA ASP A 505 -15.85 -10.24 20.35
C ASP A 505 -15.71 -8.84 20.96
N SER A 506 -15.06 -8.70 22.12
CA SER A 506 -14.77 -7.39 22.74
C SER A 506 -13.86 -6.54 21.85
N MET A 507 -12.77 -7.10 21.32
CA MET A 507 -11.88 -6.40 20.39
C MET A 507 -12.62 -5.94 19.13
N THR A 508 -13.47 -6.81 18.57
CA THR A 508 -14.29 -6.46 17.40
C THR A 508 -15.33 -5.39 17.74
N ALA A 509 -15.98 -5.49 18.90
CA ALA A 509 -16.95 -4.50 19.38
C ALA A 509 -16.30 -3.14 19.61
N HIS A 510 -15.12 -3.09 20.24
CA HIS A 510 -14.32 -1.88 20.36
C HIS A 510 -13.95 -1.32 18.98
N TYR A 511 -13.51 -2.17 18.04
CA TYR A 511 -13.20 -1.71 16.69
C TYR A 511 -14.43 -1.08 16.01
N ARG A 512 -15.60 -1.69 16.14
CA ARG A 512 -16.87 -1.14 15.62
C ARG A 512 -17.31 0.15 16.31
N ALA A 513 -17.07 0.29 17.61
CA ALA A 513 -17.42 1.49 18.35
C ALA A 513 -16.52 2.67 17.94
N THR A 514 -15.22 2.43 17.78
CA THR A 514 -14.23 3.48 17.49
C THR A 514 -14.15 3.82 16.00
N PHE A 515 -14.28 2.82 15.12
CA PHE A 515 -14.17 2.97 13.66
C PHE A 515 -15.29 2.20 12.92
N PRO A 516 -16.56 2.60 13.08
CA PRO A 516 -17.73 1.82 12.62
C PRO A 516 -17.75 1.53 11.11
N ARG A 517 -17.16 2.39 10.29
CA ARG A 517 -17.11 2.22 8.83
C ARG A 517 -16.00 1.27 8.37
N GLU A 518 -14.92 1.15 9.15
CA GLU A 518 -13.76 0.32 8.83
C GLU A 518 -13.81 -1.06 9.49
N ALA A 519 -14.55 -1.17 10.59
CA ALA A 519 -14.57 -2.36 11.40
C ALA A 519 -15.15 -3.57 10.65
N GLY A 520 -14.39 -4.65 10.66
CA GLY A 520 -14.81 -5.98 10.22
C GLY A 520 -14.34 -7.03 11.21
N LEU A 521 -14.86 -8.25 11.09
CA LEU A 521 -14.39 -9.38 11.88
C LEU A 521 -12.91 -9.66 11.58
N PHE A 522 -12.11 -9.82 12.63
CA PHE A 522 -10.73 -10.32 12.53
C PHE A 522 -10.74 -11.80 12.17
N ASP A 523 -9.71 -12.24 11.45
CA ASP A 523 -9.57 -13.63 11.01
C ASP A 523 -8.52 -14.36 11.84
N LEU A 524 -8.97 -15.32 12.65
CA LEU A 524 -8.13 -16.09 13.57
C LEU A 524 -7.53 -17.35 12.92
N ASN A 525 -7.61 -17.50 11.59
CA ASN A 525 -7.04 -18.65 10.89
C ASN A 525 -5.51 -18.77 11.06
N ARG A 526 -4.81 -17.64 11.27
CA ARG A 526 -3.35 -17.55 11.52
C ARG A 526 -2.98 -17.49 13.00
N TYR A 527 -3.94 -17.72 13.89
CA TYR A 527 -3.69 -17.70 15.32
C TYR A 527 -2.79 -18.87 15.74
N GLU A 528 -1.70 -18.57 16.45
CA GLU A 528 -0.66 -19.53 16.78
C GLU A 528 -1.10 -20.51 17.88
N ASN A 529 -0.48 -21.69 17.87
CA ASN A 529 -0.59 -22.72 18.90
C ASN A 529 0.77 -23.00 19.58
N ARG A 530 1.74 -22.10 19.41
CA ARG A 530 3.10 -22.21 19.98
C ARG A 530 3.09 -22.19 21.51
#